data_AF-A0A450XAH8-F1
#
_entry.id   AF-A0A450XAH8-F1
#
_cell.length_a   1.000
_cell.length_b   1.000
_cell.length_c   1.000
_cell.angle_alpha   90.00
_cell.angle_beta   90.00
_cell.angle_gamma   90.00
#
_symmetry.space_group_name_H-M   'P 1'
#
loop_
_entity.id
_entity.type
_entity.pdbx_description
1 polymer ?
#
loop_
_entity_poly.entity_id
_entity_poly.type
_entity_poly.pdbx_seq_one_letter_code
_entity_poly.pdbx_strand_id
1 'polypeptide(L)' 'MRCSRAKVEAVATDMGLAYIKAVRENLPGAALVLDHFHIIKLYNEKLANLRREIAREA' A
#
# COMPACT_ATOMS: atom_id res chain seq x y z
N MET A 1 -24.14 -16.21 -8.07
CA MET A 1 -23.27 -15.81 -6.94
C MET A 1 -24.14 -15.45 -5.75
N ARG A 2 -23.94 -16.05 -4.57
CA ARG A 2 -24.60 -15.61 -3.33
C ARG A 2 -23.82 -14.43 -2.76
N CYS A 3 -24.48 -13.31 -2.49
CA CYS A 3 -23.86 -12.21 -1.75
C CYS A 3 -23.59 -12.68 -0.32
N SER A 4 -22.33 -12.63 0.13
CA SER A 4 -21.92 -13.10 1.46
C SER A 4 -22.54 -12.32 2.62
N ARG A 5 -23.12 -11.13 2.34
CA ARG A 5 -23.60 -10.15 3.33
C ARG A 5 -22.54 -9.79 4.39
N ALA A 6 -21.27 -10.09 4.13
CA ALA A 6 -20.17 -9.78 5.04
C ALA A 6 -20.00 -8.27 5.14
N LYS A 7 -19.79 -7.78 6.36
CA LYS A 7 -19.35 -6.41 6.59
C LYS A 7 -17.83 -6.37 6.45
N VAL A 8 -17.34 -5.60 5.49
CA VAL A 8 -15.90 -5.43 5.27
C VAL A 8 -15.40 -4.36 6.23
N GLU A 9 -14.56 -4.75 7.18
CA GLU A 9 -14.02 -3.84 8.20
C GLU A 9 -12.72 -3.17 7.74
N ALA A 10 -11.91 -3.86 6.92
CA ALA A 10 -10.65 -3.35 6.40
C ALA A 10 -10.36 -3.88 5.00
N VAL A 11 -9.64 -3.10 4.21
CA VAL A 11 -9.15 -3.46 2.88
C VAL A 11 -7.67 -3.13 2.79
N ALA A 12 -6.85 -4.15 2.55
CA ALA A 12 -5.44 -3.99 2.23
C ALA A 12 -5.26 -3.77 0.73
N THR A 13 -4.63 -2.67 0.32
CA THR A 13 -4.36 -2.37 -1.09
C THR A 13 -2.90 -1.95 -1.31
N ASP A 14 -2.48 -2.01 -2.57
CA ASP A 14 -1.28 -1.32 -3.04
C ASP A 14 -1.47 0.21 -2.96
N MET A 15 -0.36 0.94 -3.08
CA MET A 15 -0.27 2.40 -2.98
C MET A 15 -0.79 3.15 -4.22
N GLY A 16 -1.29 2.44 -5.24
CA GLY A 16 -1.87 3.05 -6.43
C GLY A 16 -3.14 3.87 -6.13
N LEU A 17 -3.18 5.12 -6.60
CA LEU A 17 -4.31 6.03 -6.37
C LEU A 17 -5.66 5.47 -6.83
N ALA A 18 -5.67 4.65 -7.89
CA ALA A 18 -6.87 3.99 -8.39
C ALA A 18 -7.49 3.03 -7.35
N TYR A 19 -6.66 2.27 -6.62
CA TYR A 19 -7.14 1.35 -5.59
C TYR A 19 -7.67 2.09 -4.37
N ILE A 20 -6.94 3.13 -3.94
CA ILE A 20 -7.37 4.01 -2.85
C ILE A 20 -8.74 4.62 -3.20
N LYS A 21 -8.89 5.16 -4.41
CA LYS A 21 -10.15 5.75 -4.88
C LYS A 21 -11.28 4.71 -4.90
N ALA A 22 -11.04 3.54 -5.47
CA ALA A 22 -12.04 2.48 -5.56
C ALA A 22 -12.55 2.04 -4.18
N VAL A 23 -11.66 1.88 -3.19
CA VAL A 23 -12.05 1.51 -1.82
C VAL A 23 -12.82 2.64 -1.15
N ARG A 24 -12.38 3.89 -1.30
CA ARG A 24 -13.07 5.04 -0.69
C ARG A 24 -14.47 5.27 -1.26
N GLU A 25 -14.67 5.04 -2.56
CA GLU A 25 -15.96 5.21 -3.22
C GLU A 25 -16.94 4.08 -2.90
N ASN A 26 -16.47 2.83 -2.81
CA ASN A 26 -17.34 1.66 -2.67
C ASN A 26 -17.47 1.15 -1.23
N LEU A 27 -16.49 1.41 -0.37
CA LEU A 27 -16.41 0.91 1.00
C LEU A 27 -15.93 2.02 1.97
N PRO A 28 -16.65 3.15 2.09
CA PRO A 28 -16.19 4.30 2.88
C PRO A 28 -16.04 4.00 4.38
N GLY A 29 -16.74 2.99 4.90
CA GLY A 29 -16.66 2.54 6.29
C GLY A 29 -15.56 1.51 6.59
N ALA A 30 -14.85 1.02 5.57
CA ALA A 30 -13.75 0.08 5.77
C ALA A 30 -12.43 0.82 5.98
N ALA A 31 -11.61 0.33 6.91
CA ALA A 31 -10.25 0.82 7.10
C ALA A 31 -9.40 0.53 5.87
N LEU A 32 -8.85 1.58 5.24
CA LEU A 32 -7.90 1.44 4.15
C LEU A 32 -6.50 1.19 4.72
N VAL A 33 -5.96 0.00 4.48
CA VAL A 33 -4.62 -0.41 4.90
C VAL A 33 -3.73 -0.49 3.68
N LEU A 34 -2.54 0.12 3.75
CA LEU A 34 -1.52 -0.08 2.72
C LEU A 34 -0.77 -1.37 2.99
N ASP A 35 -0.51 -2.14 1.93
CA ASP A 35 0.21 -3.40 2.06
C ASP A 35 1.66 -3.17 2.57
N HIS A 36 1.99 -3.85 3.66
CA HIS A 36 3.29 -3.81 4.32
C HIS A 36 4.43 -4.24 3.39
N PHE A 37 4.20 -5.22 2.50
CA PHE A 37 5.24 -5.69 1.58
C PHE A 37 5.72 -4.56 0.64
N HIS A 38 4.78 -3.82 0.06
CA HIS A 38 5.07 -2.73 -0.86
C HIS A 38 5.81 -1.58 -0.17
N ILE A 39 5.46 -1.29 1.10
CA ILE A 39 6.14 -0.29 1.92
C ILE A 39 7.60 -0.69 2.20
N ILE A 40 7.84 -1.92 2.64
CA ILE A 40 9.20 -2.39 2.96
C ILE A 40 10.07 -2.47 1.71
N LYS A 41 9.49 -2.89 0.57
CA LYS A 41 10.20 -2.88 -0.71
C LYS A 41 10.66 -1.46 -1.08
N LEU A 42 9.75 -0.48 -1.07
CA LEU A 42 10.08 0.91 -1.40
C LEU A 42 11.12 1.50 -0.44
N TYR A 43 11.01 1.18 0.86
CA TYR A 43 11.98 1.59 1.87
C TYR A 43 13.38 1.03 1.56
N ASN A 44 13.49 -0.27 1.30
CA ASN A 44 14.76 -0.92 1.00
C ASN A 44 15.40 -0.39 -0.29
N GLU A 45 14.60 -0.12 -1.32
CA GLU A 45 15.08 0.49 -2.58
C GLU A 45 15.70 1.87 -2.33
N LYS A 46 15.00 2.73 -1.57
CA LYS A 46 15.52 4.05 -1.19
C LYS A 46 16.78 3.97 -0.34
N LEU A 47 16.79 3.07 0.66
CA LEU A 47 17.96 2.88 1.52
C LEU A 47 19.17 2.39 0.72
N ALA A 48 18.96 1.48 -0.23
CA ALA A 48 20.02 0.98 -1.10
C ALA A 48 20.57 2.08 -2.03
N ASN A 49 19.71 2.96 -2.56
CA ASN A 49 20.14 4.11 -3.35
C ASN A 49 20.99 5.08 -2.53
N LEU A 50 20.52 5.45 -1.33
CA LEU A 50 21.25 6.34 -0.41
C LEU A 50 22.64 5.78 -0.07
N ARG A 51 22.74 4.48 0.25
CA ARG A 51 24.02 3.82 0.52
C ARG A 51 24.99 3.90 -0.68
N ARG A 52 24.45 3.76 -1.90
CA ARG A 52 25.24 3.86 -3.14
C ARG A 52 25.70 5.29 -3.42
N GLU A 53 24.92 6.30 -3.05
CA GLU A 53 25.30 7.71 -3.19
C GLU A 53 26.45 8.06 -2.25
N ILE A 54 26.33 7.73 -0.96
CA ILE A 54 27.37 7.96 0.05
C ILE A 54 28.68 7.28 -0.34
N ALA A 55 28.62 6.03 -0.85
CA ALA A 55 29.81 5.28 -1.27
C ALA A 55 30.50 5.84 -2.52
N ARG A 56 29.84 6.72 -3.30
CA ARG A 56 30.46 7.39 -4.46
C ARG A 56 31.11 8.72 -4.07
N GLU A 57 30.67 9.33 -2.98
CA GLU A 57 31.18 10.61 -2.48
C GLU A 57 32.41 10.46 -1.59
N ALA A 58 32.64 9.25 -1.04
CA ALA A 58 33.82 8.86 -0.26
C ALA A 58 34.95 8.32 -1.16
#